data_AF-A0AAE0BDD8-F1
#
_entry.id   AF-A0AAE0BDD8-F1
#
_cell.length_a   1.000
_cell.length_b   1.000
_cell.length_c   1.000
_cell.angle_alpha   90.00
_cell.angle_beta   90.00
_cell.angle_gamma   90.00
#
_symmetry.space_group_name_H-M   'P 1'
#
loop_
_entity.id
_entity.type
_entity.pdbx_description
1 polymer ?
#
loop_
_entity_poly.entity_id
_entity_poly.type
_entity_poly.pdbx_seq_one_letter_code
_entity_poly.pdbx_strand_id
1 'polypeptide(L)'
;MNYPASKSSTAAREEIPPLWRVDGNTLDLDNYVKYASQANPRELDAPPSTQGVAAIPSYASLHARSLRVLHRLREEGGLEVPEASNPTDVLPVERITDLLLPGYLPLENGFCRDTSDGSLFVATLTHFPACTGRMLQWWFTYCDASYKYRLWHPDDHVWCTWNEEYTASPVQERKAFHEVNNSHIVTEHLGKAFGHPVEDLHIDFRCPSEYGFTASTCAAAGVQFIVTARPHTANDRSLGHAAAGHMIHIARELPDGSGLELRSRFWVGKGARKLDCGLPPAFLVNMVSQFAFVKSLLLPLSMGLQVFRHASEEFRCLAEILPALFEQEAAPHWKNVSEAEHKVMK
;
A
#
# COMPACT_ATOMS: atom_id res chain seq x y z
N MET A 1 -35.94 -49.15 7.72
CA MET A 1 -36.52 -47.81 7.88
C MET A 1 -35.56 -46.83 7.22
N ASN A 2 -35.89 -46.43 6.00
CA ASN A 2 -35.05 -45.57 5.17
C ASN A 2 -35.51 -44.12 5.35
N TYR A 3 -34.57 -43.24 5.65
CA TYR A 3 -34.78 -41.78 5.73
C TYR A 3 -35.09 -41.21 4.34
N PRO A 4 -36.00 -40.21 4.23
CA PRO A 4 -36.32 -39.60 2.95
C PRO A 4 -35.23 -38.60 2.52
N ALA A 5 -34.93 -38.62 1.22
CA ALA A 5 -34.02 -37.68 0.56
C ALA A 5 -34.55 -36.24 0.64
N SER A 6 -33.73 -35.32 1.17
CA SER A 6 -34.03 -33.88 1.13
C SER A 6 -33.66 -33.31 -0.25
N LYS A 7 -34.56 -32.47 -0.77
CA LYS A 7 -34.51 -31.87 -2.10
C LYS A 7 -33.35 -30.89 -2.20
N SER A 8 -32.56 -31.06 -3.26
CA SER A 8 -31.63 -30.06 -3.79
C SER A 8 -32.37 -28.74 -4.05
N SER A 9 -32.04 -27.73 -3.27
CA SER A 9 -32.34 -26.33 -3.55
C SER A 9 -31.16 -25.78 -4.34
N THR A 10 -31.30 -25.71 -5.66
CA THR A 10 -30.41 -24.92 -6.52
C THR A 10 -30.61 -23.44 -6.20
N ALA A 11 -29.87 -22.94 -5.22
CA ALA A 11 -29.66 -21.51 -5.07
C ALA A 11 -28.96 -21.00 -6.33
N ALA A 12 -29.50 -19.95 -6.94
CA ALA A 12 -28.87 -19.27 -8.06
C ALA A 12 -27.42 -18.94 -7.68
N ARG A 13 -26.47 -19.32 -8.53
CA ARG A 13 -25.09 -18.86 -8.43
C ARG A 13 -25.13 -17.33 -8.61
N GLU A 14 -25.01 -16.59 -7.52
CA GLU A 14 -24.71 -15.16 -7.59
C GLU A 14 -23.38 -15.02 -8.32
N GLU A 15 -23.39 -14.29 -9.43
CA GLU A 15 -22.20 -14.03 -10.23
C GLU A 15 -21.23 -13.17 -9.42
N ILE A 16 -20.07 -13.75 -9.07
CA ILE A 16 -18.95 -13.02 -8.48
C ILE A 16 -18.54 -11.91 -9.47
N PRO A 17 -18.47 -10.64 -9.04
CA PRO A 17 -18.09 -9.52 -9.91
C PRO A 17 -16.73 -9.79 -10.59
N PRO A 18 -16.53 -9.36 -11.85
CA PRO A 18 -15.33 -9.68 -12.62
C PRO A 18 -14.00 -9.28 -11.95
N LEU A 19 -14.03 -8.26 -11.07
CA LEU A 19 -12.87 -7.75 -10.33
C LEU A 19 -12.31 -8.68 -9.23
N TRP A 20 -13.05 -9.72 -8.82
CA TRP A 20 -12.69 -10.55 -7.65
C TRP A 20 -12.32 -11.99 -8.00
N ARG A 21 -12.13 -12.30 -9.28
CA ARG A 21 -11.68 -13.62 -9.73
C ARG A 21 -10.16 -13.66 -9.72
N VAL A 22 -9.57 -14.04 -8.59
CA VAL A 22 -8.15 -14.36 -8.51
C VAL A 22 -8.05 -15.87 -8.33
N ASP A 23 -7.77 -16.57 -9.43
CA ASP A 23 -7.43 -17.99 -9.38
C ASP A 23 -6.06 -18.11 -8.71
N GLY A 24 -6.04 -18.84 -7.60
CA GLY A 24 -4.91 -18.89 -6.68
C GLY A 24 -3.64 -19.45 -7.33
N ASN A 25 -2.51 -18.89 -6.93
CA ASN A 25 -1.29 -19.67 -6.79
C ASN A 25 -0.45 -19.10 -5.64
N THR A 26 0.00 -20.03 -4.82
CA THR A 26 0.96 -19.89 -3.71
C THR A 26 2.29 -19.31 -4.18
N LEU A 27 2.92 -18.47 -3.35
CA LEU A 27 4.28 -17.98 -3.55
C LEU A 27 5.25 -19.12 -3.82
N ASP A 28 5.98 -19.00 -4.93
CA ASP A 28 7.18 -19.79 -5.19
C ASP A 28 8.39 -19.08 -4.56
N LEU A 29 8.99 -19.72 -3.55
CA LEU A 29 10.19 -19.24 -2.86
C LEU A 29 11.44 -19.32 -3.75
N ASP A 30 11.41 -20.03 -4.88
CA ASP A 30 12.57 -20.20 -5.76
C ASP A 30 12.81 -18.96 -6.66
N ASN A 31 11.79 -18.16 -6.94
CA ASN A 31 11.93 -16.87 -7.65
C ASN A 31 12.70 -15.82 -6.82
N TYR A 32 12.67 -15.92 -5.49
CA TYR A 32 13.29 -14.98 -4.56
C TYR A 32 14.83 -15.02 -4.60
N VAL A 33 15.44 -16.20 -4.73
CA VAL A 33 16.91 -16.37 -4.75
C VAL A 33 17.53 -15.81 -6.06
N LYS A 34 16.74 -15.78 -7.14
CA LYS A 34 17.21 -15.34 -8.46
C LYS A 34 17.46 -13.82 -8.49
N TYR A 35 16.56 -13.02 -7.90
CA TYR A 35 16.69 -11.56 -7.86
C TYR A 35 17.77 -11.06 -6.88
N ALA A 36 17.99 -11.75 -5.76
CA ALA A 36 19.05 -11.40 -4.80
C ALA A 36 20.47 -11.45 -5.40
N SER A 37 20.65 -12.15 -6.53
CA SER A 37 21.95 -12.33 -7.20
C SER A 37 22.13 -11.57 -8.52
N GLN A 38 21.08 -10.88 -9.00
CA GLN A 38 21.06 -10.22 -10.32
C GLN A 38 20.66 -8.75 -10.26
N ALA A 39 21.16 -8.00 -9.26
CA ALA A 39 21.08 -6.54 -9.27
C ALA A 39 21.86 -5.98 -10.48
N ASN A 40 21.17 -5.83 -11.61
CA ASN A 40 21.61 -5.04 -12.76
C ASN A 40 21.89 -3.60 -12.27
N PRO A 41 22.85 -2.84 -12.87
CA PRO A 41 23.18 -1.52 -12.36
C PRO A 41 21.94 -0.64 -12.38
N ARG A 42 21.66 -0.01 -11.23
CA ARG A 42 20.52 0.86 -10.95
C ARG A 42 20.50 2.07 -11.90
N GLU A 43 20.06 1.88 -13.14
CA GLU A 43 19.86 2.98 -14.09
C GLU A 43 18.62 3.77 -13.69
N LEU A 44 18.77 5.08 -13.55
CA LEU A 44 17.66 5.99 -13.33
C LEU A 44 16.89 6.12 -14.64
N ASP A 45 15.71 5.52 -14.72
CA ASP A 45 14.81 5.75 -15.86
C ASP A 45 14.47 7.25 -15.94
N ALA A 46 14.85 7.88 -17.05
CA ALA A 46 14.52 9.25 -17.36
C ALA A 46 13.05 9.34 -17.84
N PRO A 47 12.31 10.41 -17.50
CA PRO A 47 10.98 10.60 -18.04
C PRO A 47 11.05 10.78 -19.57
N PRO A 48 10.07 10.28 -20.34
CA PRO A 48 10.01 10.51 -21.77
C PRO A 48 9.96 12.01 -22.10
N SER A 49 10.61 12.43 -23.18
CA SER A 49 10.64 13.83 -23.62
C SER A 49 9.27 14.28 -24.11
N THR A 50 8.55 15.07 -23.31
CA THR A 50 7.26 15.64 -23.71
C THR A 50 7.47 16.86 -24.62
N GLN A 51 7.32 16.69 -25.94
CA GLN A 51 7.12 17.82 -26.86
C GLN A 51 5.62 18.11 -27.01
N GLY A 52 5.23 19.32 -26.58
CA GLY A 52 4.13 20.14 -27.10
C GLY A 52 2.74 19.53 -27.37
N VAL A 53 1.85 19.58 -26.38
CA VAL A 53 0.41 19.89 -26.59
C VAL A 53 -0.09 20.69 -25.39
N ALA A 54 -0.70 21.86 -25.62
CA ALA A 54 -0.96 22.91 -24.63
C ALA A 54 -2.04 22.62 -23.56
N ALA A 55 -2.42 21.35 -23.34
CA ALA A 55 -3.41 20.94 -22.34
C ALA A 55 -2.91 19.82 -21.40
N ILE A 56 -1.68 19.33 -21.59
CA ILE A 56 -1.16 18.15 -20.89
C ILE A 56 -0.10 18.57 -19.85
N PRO A 57 -0.25 18.23 -18.55
CA PRO A 57 0.81 18.45 -17.58
C PRO A 57 2.05 17.62 -17.94
N SER A 58 3.17 18.28 -18.23
CA SER A 58 4.45 17.59 -18.35
C SER A 58 4.84 16.94 -17.01
N TYR A 59 5.72 15.94 -17.05
CA TYR A 59 6.32 15.37 -15.84
C TYR A 59 6.84 16.47 -14.88
N ALA A 60 7.55 17.46 -15.42
CA ALA A 60 8.06 18.59 -14.63
C ALA A 60 6.95 19.38 -13.93
N SER A 61 5.80 19.55 -14.58
CA SER A 61 4.63 20.23 -14.00
C SER A 61 4.03 19.44 -12.85
N LEU A 62 3.84 18.12 -13.03
CA LEU A 62 3.32 17.23 -11.98
C LEU A 62 4.30 17.13 -10.80
N HIS A 63 5.59 16.96 -11.09
CA HIS A 63 6.63 16.92 -10.08
C HIS A 63 6.70 18.23 -9.28
N ALA A 64 6.57 19.39 -9.95
CA ALA A 64 6.51 20.69 -9.28
C ALA A 64 5.25 20.86 -8.41
N ARG A 65 4.11 20.28 -8.79
CA ARG A 65 2.90 20.24 -7.93
C ARG A 65 3.16 19.43 -6.67
N SER A 66 3.72 18.23 -6.83
CA SER A 66 4.08 17.33 -5.74
C SER A 66 5.08 17.99 -4.76
N LEU A 67 6.15 18.61 -5.29
CA LEU A 67 7.10 19.38 -4.47
C LEU A 67 6.46 20.55 -3.71
N ARG A 68 5.51 21.27 -4.32
CA ARG A 68 4.79 22.35 -3.62
C ARG A 68 3.95 21.81 -2.47
N VAL A 69 3.27 20.67 -2.66
CA VAL A 69 2.54 20.02 -1.56
C VAL A 69 3.51 19.71 -0.42
N LEU A 70 4.64 19.06 -0.73
CA LEU A 70 5.64 18.70 0.26
C LEU A 70 6.18 19.92 1.03
N HIS A 71 6.49 21.01 0.31
CA HIS A 71 6.91 22.27 0.93
C HIS A 71 5.85 22.80 1.91
N ARG A 72 4.57 22.86 1.50
CA ARG A 72 3.49 23.33 2.37
C ARG A 72 3.33 22.47 3.63
N LEU A 73 3.46 21.15 3.50
CA LEU A 73 3.35 20.23 4.64
C LEU A 73 4.47 20.46 5.67
N ARG A 74 5.69 20.76 5.20
CA ARG A 74 6.88 20.84 6.04
C ARG A 74 7.16 22.25 6.58
N GLU A 75 7.04 23.27 5.74
CA GLU A 75 7.46 24.64 6.05
C GLU A 75 6.29 25.55 6.45
N GLU A 76 5.07 25.24 5.99
CA GLU A 76 3.87 26.05 6.26
C GLU A 76 2.97 25.43 7.34
N GLY A 77 3.46 24.39 8.04
CA GLY A 77 2.70 23.70 9.08
C GLY A 77 1.52 22.88 8.57
N GLY A 78 1.51 22.49 7.29
CA GLY A 78 0.42 21.75 6.67
C GLY A 78 0.28 20.29 7.14
N LEU A 79 1.28 19.77 7.86
CA LEU A 79 1.22 18.47 8.53
C LEU A 79 1.41 18.65 10.04
N GLU A 80 0.35 18.41 10.81
CA GLU A 80 0.44 18.29 12.26
C GLU A 80 1.22 17.01 12.61
N VAL A 81 2.29 17.17 13.38
CA VAL A 81 3.12 16.08 13.88
C VAL A 81 2.54 15.64 15.23
N PRO A 82 1.91 14.46 15.32
CA PRO A 82 1.29 14.02 16.56
C PRO A 82 2.36 13.60 17.57
N GLU A 83 2.03 13.75 18.86
CA GLU A 83 2.70 12.99 19.91
C GLU A 83 2.30 11.51 19.84
N ALA A 84 3.05 10.64 20.51
CA ALA A 84 2.71 9.23 20.57
C ALA A 84 1.35 9.02 21.23
N SER A 85 0.45 8.31 20.53
CA SER A 85 -0.91 8.05 20.96
C SER A 85 -0.98 6.99 22.06
N ASN A 86 -2.16 6.82 22.67
CA ASN A 86 -2.35 5.83 23.71
C ASN A 86 -2.26 4.41 23.13
N PRO A 87 -1.44 3.50 23.69
CA PRO A 87 -1.34 2.12 23.24
C PRO A 87 -2.66 1.33 23.22
N THR A 88 -3.69 1.77 23.96
CA THR A 88 -5.03 1.14 23.91
C THR A 88 -5.78 1.41 22.62
N ASP A 89 -5.34 2.39 21.82
CA ASP A 89 -6.01 2.82 20.58
C ASP A 89 -5.53 2.02 19.36
N VAL A 90 -4.57 1.10 19.56
CA VAL A 90 -4.09 0.18 18.52
C VAL A 90 -5.25 -0.66 18.00
N LEU A 91 -5.39 -0.72 16.67
CA LEU A 91 -6.22 -1.73 16.02
C LEU A 91 -5.40 -3.02 15.90
N PRO A 92 -5.73 -4.13 16.57
CA PRO A 92 -4.99 -5.39 16.39
C PRO A 92 -5.16 -5.94 14.97
N VAL A 93 -4.13 -6.60 14.41
CA VAL A 93 -4.19 -7.22 13.07
C VAL A 93 -5.30 -8.27 12.99
N GLU A 94 -5.58 -8.96 14.09
CA GLU A 94 -6.63 -9.98 14.18
C GLU A 94 -8.04 -9.39 14.04
N ARG A 95 -8.17 -8.06 14.23
CA ARG A 95 -9.42 -7.29 14.12
C ARG A 95 -9.39 -6.33 12.93
N ILE A 96 -8.54 -6.58 11.94
CA ILE A 96 -8.32 -5.66 10.81
C ILE A 96 -9.60 -5.29 10.05
N THR A 97 -10.60 -6.18 10.02
CA THR A 97 -11.91 -5.94 9.40
C THR A 97 -12.76 -4.93 10.16
N ASP A 98 -12.39 -4.51 11.37
CA ASP A 98 -13.02 -3.36 12.06
C ASP A 98 -12.85 -2.06 11.26
N LEU A 99 -11.92 -2.01 10.29
CA LEU A 99 -11.86 -0.92 9.30
C LEU A 99 -13.16 -0.79 8.47
N LEU A 100 -13.98 -1.83 8.39
CA LEU A 100 -15.29 -1.80 7.72
C LEU A 100 -16.41 -1.24 8.60
N LEU A 101 -16.17 -1.02 9.90
CA LEU A 101 -17.16 -0.44 10.79
C LEU A 101 -17.48 1.01 10.38
N PRO A 102 -18.74 1.46 10.56
CA PRO A 102 -19.09 2.84 10.31
C PRO A 102 -18.35 3.78 11.26
N GLY A 103 -18.13 5.02 10.81
CA GLY A 103 -17.43 6.04 11.60
C GLY A 103 -15.91 5.86 11.58
N TYR A 104 -15.26 6.12 12.71
CA TYR A 104 -13.81 6.13 12.86
C TYR A 104 -13.40 5.27 14.05
N LEU A 105 -12.24 4.64 13.94
CA LEU A 105 -11.62 3.88 15.02
C LEU A 105 -10.89 4.84 15.99
N PRO A 106 -10.50 4.37 17.20
CA PRO A 106 -9.85 5.22 18.20
C PRO A 106 -8.62 5.98 17.68
N LEU A 107 -7.82 5.36 16.81
CA LEU A 107 -6.69 6.00 16.15
C LEU A 107 -6.82 5.96 14.62
N GLU A 108 -7.16 7.10 14.03
CA GLU A 108 -7.19 7.30 12.57
C GLU A 108 -5.95 7.99 12.03
N ASN A 109 -5.29 8.82 12.85
CA ASN A 109 -4.17 9.64 12.43
C ASN A 109 -3.18 9.83 13.59
N GLY A 110 -2.13 9.00 13.62
CA GLY A 110 -1.10 9.03 14.64
C GLY A 110 -0.31 7.72 14.70
N PHE A 111 0.47 7.55 15.74
CA PHE A 111 1.30 6.37 15.93
C PHE A 111 1.46 6.05 17.41
N CYS A 112 1.65 4.78 17.74
CA CYS A 112 1.96 4.33 19.10
C CYS A 112 2.69 3.00 19.08
N ARG A 113 3.19 2.58 20.24
CA ARG A 113 3.73 1.24 20.43
C ARG A 113 2.63 0.31 20.92
N ASP A 114 2.47 -0.83 20.27
CA ASP A 114 1.66 -1.93 20.77
C ASP A 114 2.35 -2.53 22.01
N THR A 115 1.70 -2.40 23.16
CA THR A 115 2.26 -2.89 24.44
C THR A 115 2.18 -4.41 24.57
N SER A 116 1.39 -5.09 23.74
CA SER A 116 1.24 -6.55 23.79
C SER A 116 2.48 -7.28 23.26
N ASP A 117 3.15 -6.72 22.25
CA ASP A 117 4.28 -7.38 21.59
C ASP A 117 5.45 -6.46 21.21
N GLY A 118 5.37 -5.16 21.51
CA GLY A 118 6.42 -4.17 21.25
C GLY A 118 6.49 -3.65 19.82
N SER A 119 5.59 -4.09 18.91
CA SER A 119 5.49 -3.57 17.54
C SER A 119 5.03 -2.10 17.53
N LEU A 120 5.20 -1.42 16.40
CA LEU A 120 4.68 -0.07 16.20
C LEU A 120 3.41 -0.14 15.37
N PHE A 121 2.42 0.64 15.77
CA PHE A 121 1.19 0.83 15.03
C PHE A 121 1.13 2.27 14.54
N VAL A 122 0.85 2.43 13.25
CA VAL A 122 0.73 3.74 12.60
C VAL A 122 -0.59 3.78 11.84
N ALA A 123 -1.31 4.88 11.99
CA ALA A 123 -2.51 5.19 11.24
C ALA A 123 -2.38 6.55 10.56
N THR A 124 -2.79 6.66 9.31
CA THR A 124 -2.93 7.95 8.63
C THR A 124 -4.32 8.08 8.02
N LEU A 125 -4.87 9.29 8.07
CA LEU A 125 -6.11 9.68 7.42
C LEU A 125 -5.79 10.80 6.42
N THR A 126 -5.92 10.51 5.13
CA THR A 126 -5.58 11.45 4.05
C THR A 126 -6.77 11.69 3.16
N HIS A 127 -7.10 12.95 2.89
CA HIS A 127 -8.18 13.29 1.97
C HIS A 127 -7.66 13.34 0.53
N PHE A 128 -8.48 12.81 -0.38
CA PHE A 128 -8.23 12.75 -1.81
C PHE A 128 -9.35 13.51 -2.54
N PRO A 129 -9.29 14.86 -2.56
CA PRO A 129 -10.31 15.68 -3.22
C PRO A 129 -10.36 15.39 -4.72
N ALA A 130 -11.56 15.38 -5.28
CA ALA A 130 -11.84 15.09 -6.70
C ALA A 130 -11.26 13.76 -7.22
N CYS A 131 -10.88 12.84 -6.34
CA CYS A 131 -10.42 11.51 -6.69
C CYS A 131 -11.54 10.48 -6.51
N THR A 132 -11.42 9.35 -7.22
CA THR A 132 -12.31 8.19 -7.08
C THR A 132 -11.49 6.95 -6.72
N GLY A 133 -12.10 5.94 -6.09
CA GLY A 133 -11.39 4.71 -5.72
C GLY A 133 -10.74 4.02 -6.93
N ARG A 134 -11.36 4.14 -8.09
CA ARG A 134 -10.80 3.72 -9.39
C ARG A 134 -9.48 4.40 -9.76
N MET A 135 -9.35 5.71 -9.50
CA MET A 135 -8.10 6.42 -9.77
C MET A 135 -6.98 5.92 -8.86
N LEU A 136 -7.28 5.69 -7.58
CA LEU A 136 -6.33 5.08 -6.64
C LEU A 136 -5.95 3.67 -7.07
N GLN A 137 -6.92 2.83 -7.42
CA GLN A 137 -6.65 1.47 -7.89
C GLN A 137 -5.78 1.47 -9.14
N TRP A 138 -6.05 2.36 -10.09
CA TRP A 138 -5.23 2.53 -11.29
C TRP A 138 -3.78 2.90 -10.96
N TRP A 139 -3.58 3.83 -10.01
CA TRP A 139 -2.24 4.26 -9.61
C TRP A 139 -1.34 3.07 -9.22
N PHE A 140 -1.87 2.13 -8.43
CA PHE A 140 -1.15 0.94 -8.01
C PHE A 140 -0.86 -0.06 -9.15
N THR A 141 -1.53 0.08 -10.30
CA THR A 141 -1.22 -0.70 -11.52
C THR A 141 -0.28 0.03 -12.48
N TYR A 142 -0.21 1.37 -12.36
CA TYR A 142 0.49 2.28 -13.27
C TYR A 142 1.89 2.65 -12.81
N CYS A 143 2.12 2.74 -11.49
CA CYS A 143 3.39 3.14 -10.89
C CYS A 143 4.42 1.99 -10.95
N ASP A 144 5.04 1.81 -12.11
CA ASP A 144 6.02 0.74 -12.37
C ASP A 144 7.39 1.25 -12.83
N ALA A 145 7.62 2.56 -12.77
CA ALA A 145 8.86 3.19 -13.18
C ALA A 145 9.28 4.28 -12.19
N SER A 146 10.58 4.40 -11.97
CA SER A 146 11.16 5.24 -10.92
C SER A 146 10.77 6.72 -11.06
N TYR A 147 10.62 7.25 -12.28
CA TYR A 147 10.15 8.63 -12.45
C TYR A 147 8.71 8.80 -11.97
N LYS A 148 7.81 7.84 -12.24
CA LYS A 148 6.43 7.86 -11.73
C LYS A 148 6.45 7.80 -10.21
N TYR A 149 7.27 6.92 -9.64
CA TYR A 149 7.40 6.77 -8.19
C TYR A 149 7.81 8.07 -7.50
N ARG A 150 8.74 8.83 -8.07
CA ARG A 150 9.12 10.16 -7.59
C ARG A 150 8.01 11.21 -7.64
N LEU A 151 6.96 11.03 -8.46
CA LEU A 151 5.80 11.92 -8.40
C LEU A 151 5.00 11.72 -7.11
N TRP A 152 4.99 10.50 -6.57
CA TRP A 152 4.27 10.14 -5.36
C TRP A 152 4.94 10.73 -4.11
N HIS A 153 6.27 10.64 -4.01
CA HIS A 153 7.02 11.37 -3.00
C HIS A 153 8.36 11.88 -3.55
N PRO A 154 8.50 13.18 -3.87
CA PRO A 154 9.64 13.70 -4.64
C PRO A 154 10.98 13.69 -3.89
N ASP A 155 10.97 13.72 -2.56
CA ASP A 155 12.19 13.70 -1.76
C ASP A 155 12.66 12.30 -1.31
N ASP A 156 11.72 11.40 -1.02
CA ASP A 156 11.98 10.12 -0.35
C ASP A 156 12.03 8.94 -1.32
N HIS A 157 11.25 8.96 -2.41
CA HIS A 157 11.26 7.89 -3.40
C HIS A 157 12.48 8.00 -4.32
N VAL A 158 13.28 6.94 -4.43
CA VAL A 158 14.51 6.96 -5.23
C VAL A 158 14.35 6.14 -6.50
N TRP A 159 14.01 4.86 -6.33
CA TRP A 159 13.94 3.88 -7.41
C TRP A 159 12.86 2.84 -7.12
N CYS A 160 12.24 2.31 -8.19
CA CYS A 160 11.32 1.20 -8.08
C CYS A 160 11.32 0.31 -9.33
N THR A 161 10.91 -0.93 -9.16
CA THR A 161 10.46 -1.85 -10.21
C THR A 161 9.47 -2.86 -9.63
N TRP A 162 8.93 -3.75 -10.45
CA TRP A 162 8.14 -4.89 -10.03
C TRP A 162 8.81 -6.21 -10.44
N ASN A 163 8.36 -7.32 -9.87
CA ASN A 163 8.78 -8.66 -10.30
C ASN A 163 8.41 -8.94 -11.77
N GLU A 164 9.11 -9.92 -12.38
CA GLU A 164 8.95 -10.35 -13.77
C GLU A 164 7.49 -10.65 -14.13
N GLU A 165 6.75 -11.36 -13.27
CA GLU A 165 5.36 -11.73 -13.52
C GLU A 165 4.45 -10.51 -13.66
N TYR A 166 4.67 -9.48 -12.85
CA TYR A 166 3.90 -8.24 -12.92
C TYR A 166 4.20 -7.47 -14.21
N THR A 167 5.48 -7.35 -14.55
CA THR A 167 5.95 -6.56 -15.71
C THR A 167 5.72 -7.25 -17.05
N ALA A 168 5.45 -8.56 -17.06
CA ALA A 168 5.08 -9.31 -18.25
C ALA A 168 3.81 -8.78 -18.94
N SER A 169 2.93 -8.10 -18.19
CA SER A 169 1.75 -7.42 -18.75
C SER A 169 2.04 -5.94 -19.02
N PRO A 170 1.81 -5.44 -20.25
CA PRO A 170 1.93 -4.01 -20.56
C PRO A 170 1.04 -3.15 -19.66
N VAL A 171 1.53 -1.98 -19.23
CA VAL A 171 0.79 -1.01 -18.39
C VAL A 171 -0.64 -0.77 -18.88
N GLN A 172 -0.81 -0.66 -20.20
CA GLN A 172 -2.08 -0.33 -20.85
C GLN A 172 -3.09 -1.48 -20.80
N GLU A 173 -2.67 -2.70 -20.47
CA GLU A 173 -3.53 -3.89 -20.40
C GLU A 173 -3.88 -4.28 -18.96
N ARG A 174 -3.16 -3.74 -17.97
CA ARG A 174 -3.37 -4.02 -16.56
C ARG A 174 -4.76 -3.56 -16.12
N LYS A 175 -5.41 -4.40 -15.31
CA LYS A 175 -6.73 -4.15 -14.72
C LYS A 175 -6.59 -3.96 -13.22
N ALA A 176 -7.67 -3.56 -12.57
CA ALA A 176 -7.71 -3.50 -11.11
C ALA A 176 -7.27 -4.83 -10.47
N PHE A 177 -6.56 -4.73 -9.35
CA PHE A 177 -5.94 -5.84 -8.63
C PHE A 177 -4.80 -6.57 -9.37
N HIS A 178 -4.23 -6.00 -10.44
CA HIS A 178 -3.04 -6.55 -11.11
C HIS A 178 -1.83 -6.66 -10.17
N GLU A 179 -1.77 -5.81 -9.14
CA GLU A 179 -0.75 -5.87 -8.09
C GLU A 179 -0.87 -7.09 -7.17
N VAL A 180 -2.04 -7.71 -7.05
CA VAL A 180 -2.24 -8.83 -6.10
C VAL A 180 -1.31 -10.00 -6.43
N ASN A 181 -0.65 -10.54 -5.40
CA ASN A 181 0.36 -11.61 -5.47
C ASN A 181 1.66 -11.22 -6.19
N ASN A 182 1.88 -9.94 -6.44
CA ASN A 182 3.12 -9.41 -6.98
C ASN A 182 3.87 -8.56 -5.96
N SER A 183 5.15 -8.31 -6.22
CA SER A 183 6.03 -7.56 -5.33
C SER A 183 6.52 -6.29 -5.99
N HIS A 184 6.28 -5.16 -5.33
CA HIS A 184 6.90 -3.88 -5.69
C HIS A 184 8.24 -3.79 -4.98
N ILE A 185 9.32 -3.68 -5.74
CA ILE A 185 10.69 -3.63 -5.25
C ILE A 185 11.12 -2.17 -5.31
N VAL A 186 11.40 -1.58 -4.15
CA VAL A 186 11.64 -0.14 -4.03
C VAL A 186 12.91 0.14 -3.28
N THR A 187 13.51 1.29 -3.61
CA THR A 187 14.56 1.93 -2.84
C THR A 187 14.05 3.30 -2.44
N GLU A 188 13.92 3.55 -1.16
CA GLU A 188 13.34 4.78 -0.64
C GLU A 188 13.84 5.17 0.74
N HIS A 189 13.62 6.43 1.11
CA HIS A 189 13.83 6.89 2.47
C HIS A 189 12.51 6.83 3.24
N LEU A 190 12.53 6.30 4.46
CA LEU A 190 11.42 6.47 5.40
C LEU A 190 11.65 7.76 6.21
N GLY A 191 11.64 8.91 5.54
CA GLY A 191 11.89 10.23 6.14
C GLY A 191 13.33 10.72 5.99
N LYS A 192 13.76 11.05 4.76
CA LYS A 192 15.08 11.61 4.46
C LYS A 192 15.39 12.88 5.27
N ALA A 193 14.36 13.69 5.51
CA ALA A 193 14.45 14.93 6.30
C ALA A 193 14.96 14.72 7.74
N PHE A 194 14.92 13.48 8.24
CA PHE A 194 15.38 13.12 9.58
C PHE A 194 16.69 12.32 9.58
N GLY A 195 17.39 12.31 8.44
CA GLY A 195 18.67 11.60 8.30
C GLY A 195 18.52 10.08 8.19
N HIS A 196 17.32 9.56 7.89
CA HIS A 196 17.14 8.13 7.69
C HIS A 196 17.87 7.70 6.41
N PRO A 197 18.71 6.64 6.48
CA PRO A 197 19.33 6.10 5.28
C PRO A 197 18.24 5.60 4.32
N VAL A 198 18.63 5.54 3.06
CA VAL A 198 17.86 4.86 2.04
C VAL A 198 17.78 3.36 2.38
N GLU A 199 16.62 2.77 2.19
CA GLU A 199 16.35 1.36 2.41
C GLU A 199 15.92 0.69 1.11
N ASP A 200 16.28 -0.58 0.96
CA ASP A 200 15.74 -1.44 -0.09
C ASP A 200 14.59 -2.25 0.52
N LEU A 201 13.37 -2.05 0.02
CA LEU A 201 12.15 -2.69 0.51
C LEU A 201 11.49 -3.52 -0.60
N HIS A 202 10.90 -4.64 -0.20
CA HIS A 202 10.00 -5.41 -1.05
C HIS A 202 8.60 -5.35 -0.45
N ILE A 203 7.61 -4.94 -1.23
CA ILE A 203 6.24 -4.82 -0.80
C ILE A 203 5.44 -5.89 -1.51
N ASP A 204 5.13 -6.97 -0.80
CA ASP A 204 4.34 -8.08 -1.33
C ASP A 204 2.85 -7.75 -1.21
N PHE A 205 2.20 -7.46 -2.32
CA PHE A 205 0.76 -7.21 -2.36
C PHE A 205 0.01 -8.53 -2.22
N ARG A 206 -1.04 -8.52 -1.40
CA ARG A 206 -1.81 -9.69 -1.00
C ARG A 206 -3.26 -9.53 -1.37
N CYS A 207 -3.96 -10.65 -1.51
CA CYS A 207 -5.39 -10.61 -1.76
C CYS A 207 -6.11 -10.08 -0.50
N PRO A 208 -7.00 -9.07 -0.60
CA PRO A 208 -7.71 -8.55 0.56
C PRO A 208 -8.48 -9.61 1.35
N SER A 209 -8.92 -10.69 0.70
CA SER A 209 -9.62 -11.79 1.35
C SER A 209 -8.74 -12.59 2.32
N GLU A 210 -7.41 -12.57 2.18
CA GLU A 210 -6.48 -13.13 3.17
C GLU A 210 -6.56 -12.40 4.53
N TYR A 211 -7.03 -11.15 4.52
CA TYR A 211 -7.25 -10.31 5.71
C TYR A 211 -8.74 -10.26 6.10
N GLY A 212 -9.60 -11.06 5.48
CA GLY A 212 -11.04 -11.09 5.76
C GLY A 212 -11.85 -10.02 5.03
N PHE A 213 -11.24 -9.24 4.12
CA PHE A 213 -11.96 -8.29 3.27
C PHE A 213 -12.51 -9.01 2.04
N THR A 214 -13.82 -9.20 2.00
CA THR A 214 -14.53 -9.78 0.86
C THR A 214 -15.21 -8.70 0.03
N ALA A 215 -15.49 -9.00 -1.25
CA ALA A 215 -16.23 -8.10 -2.13
C ALA A 215 -17.54 -7.60 -1.51
N SER A 216 -18.33 -8.52 -0.94
CA SER A 216 -19.63 -8.22 -0.36
C SER A 216 -19.51 -7.36 0.89
N THR A 217 -18.56 -7.66 1.78
CA THR A 217 -18.33 -6.88 3.00
C THR A 217 -17.79 -5.48 2.70
N CYS A 218 -16.93 -5.36 1.69
CA CYS A 218 -16.39 -4.07 1.24
C CYS A 218 -17.49 -3.21 0.60
N ALA A 219 -18.32 -3.78 -0.28
CA ALA A 219 -19.44 -3.08 -0.89
C ALA A 219 -20.45 -2.60 0.18
N ALA A 220 -20.83 -3.47 1.10
CA ALA A 220 -21.75 -3.12 2.20
C ALA A 220 -21.20 -2.00 3.11
N ALA A 221 -19.89 -1.87 3.23
CA ALA A 221 -19.22 -0.82 4.01
C ALA A 221 -18.88 0.44 3.19
N GLY A 222 -19.23 0.49 1.90
CA GLY A 222 -18.95 1.63 1.02
C GLY A 222 -17.47 1.80 0.66
N VAL A 223 -16.68 0.73 0.73
CA VAL A 223 -15.25 0.75 0.37
C VAL A 223 -15.09 0.95 -1.14
N GLN A 224 -14.36 1.99 -1.50
CA GLN A 224 -14.09 2.35 -2.91
C GLN A 224 -12.73 1.87 -3.41
N PHE A 225 -11.78 1.63 -2.49
CA PHE A 225 -10.43 1.19 -2.80
C PHE A 225 -9.87 0.40 -1.62
N ILE A 226 -9.13 -0.67 -1.92
CA ILE A 226 -8.40 -1.43 -0.91
C ILE A 226 -7.14 -2.04 -1.50
N VAL A 227 -6.03 -1.86 -0.81
CA VAL A 227 -4.76 -2.54 -1.05
C VAL A 227 -4.28 -3.14 0.25
N THR A 228 -3.80 -4.38 0.19
CA THR A 228 -3.21 -5.07 1.33
C THR A 228 -1.84 -5.58 0.96
N ALA A 229 -0.87 -5.44 1.87
CA ALA A 229 0.50 -5.79 1.57
C ALA A 229 1.29 -6.22 2.81
N ARG A 230 2.42 -6.89 2.57
CA ARG A 230 3.43 -7.23 3.56
C ARG A 230 4.75 -6.59 3.12
N PRO A 231 5.20 -5.52 3.79
CA PRO A 231 6.51 -4.93 3.55
C PRO A 231 7.62 -5.81 4.15
N HIS A 232 8.74 -5.91 3.44
CA HIS A 232 9.92 -6.66 3.82
C HIS A 232 11.15 -5.75 3.64
N THR A 233 12.09 -5.78 4.58
CA THR A 233 13.42 -5.17 4.38
C THR A 233 14.24 -6.15 3.55
N ALA A 234 14.77 -5.73 2.39
CA ALA A 234 15.51 -6.61 1.48
C ALA A 234 16.96 -6.85 1.92
N ASN A 235 17.63 -5.79 2.36
CA ASN A 235 19.06 -5.77 2.68
C ASN A 235 19.34 -5.09 4.02
N ASP A 236 18.56 -5.40 5.07
CA ASP A 236 18.83 -4.84 6.39
C ASP A 236 20.21 -5.30 6.89
N ARG A 237 20.98 -4.36 7.46
CA ARG A 237 22.36 -4.64 7.89
C ARG A 237 22.45 -5.67 9.01
N SER A 238 21.38 -5.84 9.78
CA SER A 238 21.34 -6.74 10.94
C SER A 238 20.59 -8.03 10.62
N LEU A 239 19.43 -7.91 9.98
CA LEU A 239 18.49 -9.00 9.76
C LEU A 239 18.55 -9.59 8.35
N GLY A 240 19.22 -8.92 7.40
CA GLY A 240 19.19 -9.30 5.99
C GLY A 240 17.80 -9.10 5.41
N HIS A 241 17.25 -10.14 4.79
CA HIS A 241 15.87 -10.14 4.32
C HIS A 241 14.91 -10.54 5.43
N ALA A 242 13.99 -9.64 5.80
CA ALA A 242 13.02 -9.88 6.84
C ALA A 242 11.65 -9.30 6.51
N ALA A 243 10.60 -10.04 6.84
CA ALA A 243 9.25 -9.48 6.87
C ALA A 243 9.18 -8.40 7.95
N ALA A 244 8.69 -7.22 7.58
CA ALA A 244 8.69 -6.02 8.41
C ALA A 244 7.33 -5.67 9.00
N GLY A 245 6.23 -6.30 8.54
CA GLY A 245 4.91 -6.08 9.12
C GLY A 245 3.75 -6.31 8.17
N HIS A 246 2.67 -5.58 8.43
CA HIS A 246 1.47 -5.52 7.60
C HIS A 246 1.16 -4.07 7.23
N MET A 247 0.60 -3.88 6.04
CA MET A 247 0.18 -2.59 5.52
C MET A 247 -1.19 -2.73 4.85
N ILE A 248 -2.13 -1.87 5.21
CA ILE A 248 -3.45 -1.79 4.58
C ILE A 248 -3.75 -0.33 4.23
N HIS A 249 -4.19 -0.11 3.00
CA HIS A 249 -4.79 1.14 2.57
C HIS A 249 -6.23 0.88 2.18
N ILE A 250 -7.17 1.58 2.77
CA ILE A 250 -8.60 1.44 2.47
C ILE A 250 -9.24 2.81 2.34
N ALA A 251 -10.04 3.03 1.30
CA ALA A 251 -10.69 4.33 1.09
C ALA A 251 -12.21 4.20 1.00
N ARG A 252 -12.90 5.23 1.48
CA ARG A 252 -14.34 5.45 1.30
C ARG A 252 -14.61 6.85 0.77
N GLU A 253 -15.78 7.05 0.17
CA GLU A 253 -16.21 8.40 -0.24
C GLU A 253 -16.43 9.29 0.97
N LEU A 254 -16.09 10.58 0.82
CA LEU A 254 -16.50 11.59 1.78
C LEU A 254 -18.03 11.78 1.71
N PRO A 255 -18.73 12.03 2.84
CA PRO A 255 -20.18 12.18 2.86
C PRO A 255 -20.72 13.30 1.95
N ASP A 256 -19.91 14.31 1.63
CA ASP A 256 -20.27 15.43 0.76
C ASP A 256 -20.00 15.16 -0.74
N GLY A 257 -19.46 13.98 -1.07
CA GLY A 257 -19.09 13.59 -2.44
C GLY A 257 -17.90 14.36 -3.02
N SER A 258 -17.15 15.10 -2.20
CA SER A 258 -16.02 15.92 -2.67
C SER A 258 -14.77 15.12 -3.05
N GLY A 259 -14.74 13.83 -2.70
CA GLY A 259 -13.62 12.93 -2.98
C GLY A 259 -13.62 11.72 -2.06
N LEU A 260 -12.43 11.21 -1.74
CA LEU A 260 -12.24 10.08 -0.84
C LEU A 260 -11.55 10.51 0.45
N GLU A 261 -11.73 9.72 1.49
CA GLU A 261 -10.77 9.62 2.59
C GLU A 261 -10.06 8.26 2.53
N LEU A 262 -8.73 8.31 2.50
CA LEU A 262 -7.85 7.15 2.56
C LEU A 262 -7.41 6.93 4.01
N ARG A 263 -7.69 5.75 4.53
CA ARG A 263 -7.30 5.28 5.85
C ARG A 263 -6.19 4.25 5.68
N SER A 264 -4.99 4.58 6.12
CA SER A 264 -3.85 3.67 6.07
C SER A 264 -3.56 3.12 7.47
N ARG A 265 -3.12 1.86 7.54
CA ARG A 265 -2.68 1.20 8.75
C ARG A 265 -1.39 0.44 8.50
N PHE A 266 -0.43 0.61 9.39
CA PHE A 266 0.84 -0.08 9.36
C PHE A 266 1.08 -0.73 10.73
N TRP A 267 1.42 -2.02 10.71
CA TRP A 267 1.81 -2.80 11.88
C TRP A 267 3.27 -3.19 11.77
N VAL A 268 4.15 -2.24 12.04
CA VAL A 268 5.60 -2.38 11.86
C VAL A 268 6.17 -3.26 12.96
N GLY A 269 6.83 -4.36 12.60
CA GLY A 269 7.35 -5.36 13.53
C GLY A 269 6.37 -6.48 13.89
N LYS A 270 5.10 -6.39 13.47
CA LYS A 270 4.09 -7.42 13.73
C LYS A 270 4.36 -8.63 12.83
N GLY A 271 4.55 -9.81 13.43
CA GLY A 271 4.94 -11.01 12.68
C GLY A 271 6.35 -10.93 12.06
N ALA A 272 7.21 -10.02 12.54
CA ALA A 272 8.54 -9.83 12.00
C ALA A 272 9.38 -11.10 12.08
N ARG A 273 9.93 -11.51 10.94
CA ARG A 273 10.73 -12.72 10.79
C ARG A 273 11.77 -12.56 9.69
N LYS A 274 12.98 -13.01 9.95
CA LYS A 274 14.02 -13.25 8.97
C LYS A 274 13.61 -14.37 8.02
N LEU A 275 13.84 -14.12 6.74
CA LEU A 275 13.44 -14.97 5.62
C LEU A 275 14.64 -15.61 4.91
N ASP A 276 15.81 -14.97 4.95
CA ASP A 276 17.01 -15.57 4.38
C ASP A 276 17.67 -16.62 5.30
N CYS A 277 18.49 -17.47 4.69
CA CYS A 277 19.22 -18.56 5.35
C CYS A 277 20.63 -18.18 5.82
N GLY A 278 20.96 -16.88 5.84
CA GLY A 278 22.26 -16.36 6.23
C GLY A 278 22.49 -16.31 7.74
N LEU A 279 23.68 -15.88 8.15
CA LEU A 279 24.00 -15.65 9.57
C LEU A 279 23.48 -14.28 10.04
N PRO A 280 22.96 -14.17 11.28
CA PRO A 280 22.64 -15.25 12.20
C PRO A 280 21.46 -16.11 11.71
N PRO A 281 21.40 -17.41 12.05
CA PRO A 281 20.38 -18.33 11.52
C PRO A 281 18.95 -17.83 11.77
N ALA A 282 18.09 -17.95 10.75
CA ALA A 282 16.72 -17.45 10.81
C ALA A 282 15.94 -17.93 12.03
N PHE A 283 16.07 -19.19 12.44
CA PHE A 283 15.33 -19.71 13.62
C PHE A 283 15.67 -18.94 14.90
N LEU A 284 16.94 -18.57 15.08
CA LEU A 284 17.39 -17.87 16.29
C LEU A 284 16.89 -16.42 16.26
N VAL A 285 17.05 -15.75 15.12
CA VAL A 285 16.53 -14.39 14.90
C VAL A 285 15.03 -14.34 15.12
N ASN A 286 14.30 -15.27 14.52
CA ASN A 286 12.83 -15.33 14.60
C ASN A 286 12.35 -15.61 16.02
N MET A 287 13.09 -16.40 16.80
CA MET A 287 12.79 -16.64 18.20
C MET A 287 12.98 -15.36 19.04
N VAL A 288 14.12 -14.68 18.89
CA VAL A 288 14.43 -13.51 19.72
C VAL A 288 13.66 -12.26 19.30
N SER A 289 13.35 -12.11 18.00
CA SER A 289 12.60 -10.96 17.47
C SER A 289 11.15 -10.91 17.93
N GLN A 290 10.60 -12.00 18.49
CA GLN A 290 9.24 -11.99 19.05
C GLN A 290 9.17 -11.33 20.44
N PHE A 291 10.29 -11.17 21.16
CA PHE A 291 10.25 -10.55 22.47
C PHE A 291 10.00 -9.04 22.38
N ALA A 292 9.02 -8.54 23.13
CA ALA A 292 8.62 -7.13 23.11
C ALA A 292 9.76 -6.16 23.43
N PHE A 293 10.66 -6.53 24.34
CA PHE A 293 11.83 -5.71 24.66
C PHE A 293 12.79 -5.61 23.46
N VAL A 294 13.00 -6.72 22.72
CA VAL A 294 13.86 -6.75 21.53
C VAL A 294 13.26 -5.88 20.43
N LYS A 295 11.96 -6.02 20.16
CA LYS A 295 11.26 -5.13 19.20
C LYS A 295 11.34 -3.68 19.62
N SER A 296 11.23 -3.39 20.92
CA SER A 296 11.33 -2.01 21.42
C SER A 296 12.70 -1.38 21.19
N LEU A 297 13.77 -2.19 21.23
CA LEU A 297 15.12 -1.75 20.92
C LEU A 297 15.35 -1.57 19.42
N LEU A 298 14.85 -2.51 18.60
CA LEU A 298 15.03 -2.50 17.14
C LEU A 298 14.12 -1.49 16.41
N LEU A 299 12.93 -1.24 16.96
CA LEU A 299 11.92 -0.36 16.39
C LEU A 299 11.72 0.84 17.32
N PRO A 300 12.62 1.84 17.29
CA PRO A 300 12.47 3.03 18.11
C PRO A 300 11.16 3.75 17.77
N LEU A 301 10.55 4.42 18.76
CA LEU A 301 9.25 5.08 18.57
C LEU A 301 9.29 6.17 17.48
N SER A 302 10.46 6.76 17.25
CA SER A 302 10.72 7.69 16.14
C SER A 302 10.47 7.07 14.76
N MET A 303 10.66 5.76 14.59
CA MET A 303 10.33 5.06 13.34
C MET A 303 8.82 5.10 13.08
N GLY A 304 7.99 5.00 14.12
CA GLY A 304 6.53 5.14 13.99
C GLY A 304 6.13 6.52 13.49
N LEU A 305 6.77 7.56 14.01
CA LEU A 305 6.61 8.93 13.53
C LEU A 305 7.09 9.11 12.08
N GLN A 306 8.20 8.47 11.72
CA GLN A 306 8.75 8.53 10.37
C GLN A 306 7.80 7.90 9.34
N VAL A 307 7.31 6.69 9.62
CA VAL A 307 6.30 6.03 8.77
C VAL A 307 5.02 6.86 8.71
N PHE A 308 4.57 7.44 9.83
CA PHE A 308 3.42 8.34 9.86
C PHE A 308 3.59 9.53 8.92
N ARG A 309 4.75 10.20 8.99
CA ARG A 309 5.04 11.37 8.17
C ARG A 309 5.21 11.01 6.70
N HIS A 310 5.97 9.97 6.40
CA HIS A 310 6.18 9.50 5.03
C HIS A 310 4.85 9.16 4.34
N ALA A 311 4.01 8.33 4.97
CA ALA A 311 2.68 7.99 4.46
C ALA A 311 1.76 9.22 4.34
N SER A 312 1.83 10.14 5.30
CA SER A 312 1.08 11.39 5.27
C SER A 312 1.49 12.34 4.14
N GLU A 313 2.78 12.38 3.81
CA GLU A 313 3.36 13.24 2.78
C GLU A 313 3.10 12.65 1.38
N GLU A 314 3.40 11.37 1.18
CA GLU A 314 3.25 10.71 -0.12
C GLU A 314 1.79 10.75 -0.61
N PHE A 315 0.82 10.41 0.24
CA PHE A 315 -0.57 10.32 -0.21
C PHE A 315 -1.19 11.69 -0.44
N ARG A 316 -0.75 12.73 0.28
CA ARG A 316 -1.15 14.12 -0.02
C ARG A 316 -0.53 14.62 -1.32
N CYS A 317 0.72 14.26 -1.60
CA CYS A 317 1.37 14.54 -2.88
C CYS A 317 0.64 13.84 -4.04
N LEU A 318 0.29 12.56 -3.87
CA LEU A 318 -0.48 11.80 -4.85
C LEU A 318 -1.87 12.40 -5.08
N ALA A 319 -2.60 12.76 -4.02
CA ALA A 319 -3.93 13.34 -4.10
C ALA A 319 -4.00 14.58 -5.00
N GLU A 320 -2.96 15.43 -4.98
CA GLU A 320 -2.86 16.63 -5.81
C GLU A 320 -2.70 16.34 -7.31
N ILE A 321 -1.98 15.28 -7.66
CA ILE A 321 -1.62 15.00 -9.06
C ILE A 321 -2.51 13.94 -9.71
N LEU A 322 -3.13 13.08 -8.91
CA LEU A 322 -3.78 11.85 -9.37
C LEU A 322 -4.91 12.09 -10.37
N PRO A 323 -5.84 13.05 -10.20
CA PRO A 323 -6.92 13.25 -11.17
C PRO A 323 -6.40 13.64 -12.56
N ALA A 324 -5.45 14.58 -12.61
CA ALA A 324 -4.88 15.05 -13.88
C ALA A 324 -4.03 13.98 -14.56
N LEU A 325 -3.25 13.25 -13.77
CA LEU A 325 -2.40 12.16 -14.26
C LEU A 325 -3.23 10.97 -14.76
N PHE A 326 -4.31 10.61 -14.06
CA PHE A 326 -5.25 9.58 -14.50
C PHE A 326 -5.92 9.97 -15.83
N GLU A 327 -6.42 11.20 -15.95
CA GLU A 327 -7.04 11.65 -17.19
C GLU A 327 -6.05 11.65 -18.36
N GLN A 328 -4.77 11.86 -18.12
CA GLN A 328 -3.77 11.85 -19.16
C GLN A 328 -3.35 10.43 -19.58
N GLU A 329 -3.06 9.56 -18.61
CA GLU A 329 -2.30 8.32 -18.83
C GLU A 329 -3.16 7.06 -18.73
N ALA A 330 -4.34 7.11 -18.11
CA ALA A 330 -5.18 5.93 -17.96
C ALA A 330 -5.73 5.48 -19.33
N ALA A 331 -5.52 4.21 -19.64
CA ALA A 331 -6.03 3.59 -20.85
C ALA A 331 -7.58 3.61 -20.90
N PRO A 332 -8.20 3.53 -22.09
CA PRO A 332 -9.65 3.71 -22.24
C PRO A 332 -10.51 2.78 -21.39
N HIS A 333 -10.07 1.56 -21.08
CA HIS A 333 -10.82 0.63 -20.23
C HIS A 333 -10.92 1.10 -18.78
N TRP A 334 -9.97 1.89 -18.30
CA TRP A 334 -10.06 2.54 -16.99
C TRP A 334 -11.07 3.70 -17.00
N LYS A 335 -11.26 4.38 -18.14
CA LYS A 335 -12.18 5.52 -18.26
C LYS A 335 -13.62 5.08 -18.54
N ASN A 336 -13.79 4.11 -19.43
CA ASN A 336 -15.08 3.68 -20.00
C ASN A 336 -15.69 2.48 -19.27
N VAL A 337 -15.73 2.53 -17.95
CA VAL A 337 -16.42 1.53 -17.13
C VAL A 337 -17.91 1.87 -17.14
N SER A 338 -18.76 0.92 -17.53
CA SER A 338 -20.19 1.17 -17.74
C SER A 338 -20.93 1.47 -16.42
N GLU A 339 -22.04 2.22 -16.46
CA GLU A 339 -22.91 2.48 -15.29
C GLU A 339 -23.38 1.20 -14.57
N ALA A 340 -23.38 0.05 -15.25
CA ALA A 340 -23.74 -1.24 -14.68
C ALA A 340 -22.68 -1.77 -13.68
N GLU A 341 -21.39 -1.53 -13.94
CA GLU A 341 -20.30 -1.85 -13.01
C GLU A 341 -20.24 -0.84 -11.85
N HIS A 342 -20.75 0.37 -12.07
CA HIS A 342 -20.89 1.42 -11.05
C HIS A 342 -21.95 1.09 -9.99
N LYS A 343 -22.97 0.29 -10.33
CA LYS A 343 -24.01 -0.17 -9.39
C LYS A 343 -23.60 -1.39 -8.55
N VAL A 344 -22.52 -2.08 -8.90
CA VAL A 344 -21.94 -3.16 -8.09
C VAL A 344 -20.95 -2.60 -7.05
N MET A 345 -20.60 -1.31 -7.17
CA MET A 345 -19.76 -0.54 -6.22
C MET A 345 -20.57 0.36 -5.26
N LYS A 346 -21.91 0.26 -5.29
CA LYS A 346 -22.84 0.78 -4.29
C LYS A 346 -23.58 -0.38 -3.65
#